data_AF-A0A7W8SN71-F1
#
_entry.id   AF-A0A7W8SN71-F1
#
_cell.length_a   1.000
_cell.length_b   1.000
_cell.length_c   1.000
_cell.angle_alpha   90.00
_cell.angle_beta   90.00
_cell.angle_gamma   90.00
#
_symmetry.space_group_name_H-M   'P 1'
#
loop_
_entity.id
_entity.type
_entity.pdbx_description
1 polymer ?
#
loop_
_entity_poly.entity_id
_entity_poly.type
_entity_poly.pdbx_seq_one_letter_code
_entity_poly.pdbx_strand_id
1 'polypeptide(L)'
;MQLVGDDVLATQTGKYAGATMISGFVLNVISQWQLPNGASALAQGSLSAVQNGGGQLTSSVSTFASVSGGSHGHPGDSGANPNAQARGGQSVGVNGVSQITQVAGDRNSGTNSALIDFNNSALTLTGPANAPSASASNSTGSVKAGISFGSNGVNVALQTPAGLATQTIAPSNGQIAQLLQIAGNNQQVANALQLHLQTQQMSASMLRQLGVLQALQNRR
;
A
#
# COMPACT_ATOMS: atom_id res chain seq x y z
N MET A 1 17.74 1.09 51.84
CA MET A 1 17.57 1.38 50.39
C MET A 1 16.20 1.99 50.22
N GLN A 2 16.12 3.28 49.91
CA GLN A 2 14.86 3.94 49.62
C GLN A 2 14.42 3.49 48.22
N LEU A 3 13.31 2.74 48.13
CA LEU A 3 12.71 2.43 46.84
C LEU A 3 12.27 3.76 46.22
N VAL A 4 12.93 4.15 45.14
CA VAL A 4 12.46 5.20 44.25
C VAL A 4 11.19 4.66 43.61
N GLY A 5 10.06 5.33 43.83
CA GLY A 5 8.80 4.95 43.20
C GLY A 5 8.90 5.09 41.68
N ASP A 6 8.20 4.23 40.94
CA ASP A 6 8.22 4.18 39.47
C ASP A 6 7.77 5.52 38.83
N ASP A 7 7.03 6.33 39.59
CA ASP A 7 6.64 7.72 39.33
C ASP A 7 7.84 8.70 39.25
N VAL A 8 8.90 8.46 40.00
CA VAL A 8 10.14 9.24 39.97
C VAL A 8 11.06 8.78 38.82
N LEU A 9 11.00 7.50 38.44
CA LEU A 9 11.64 6.98 37.22
C LEU A 9 10.93 7.45 35.94
N ALA A 10 9.60 7.56 35.96
CA ALA A 10 8.80 8.10 34.85
C ALA A 10 9.01 9.60 34.59
N THR A 11 9.52 10.33 35.59
CA THR A 11 9.86 11.76 35.48
C THR A 11 11.33 12.03 35.17
N GLN A 12 12.17 10.98 35.01
CA GLN A 12 13.56 11.15 34.59
C GLN A 12 13.64 11.76 33.18
N THR A 13 14.23 12.95 33.13
CA THR A 13 14.73 13.62 31.93
C THR A 13 15.48 12.63 31.04
N GLY A 14 14.89 12.28 29.89
CA GLY A 14 15.45 11.27 28.98
C GLY A 14 14.45 10.65 28.00
N LYS A 15 13.15 10.67 28.32
CA LYS A 15 12.06 10.12 27.47
C LYS A 15 12.11 10.55 26.00
N TYR A 16 12.64 11.74 25.71
CA TYR A 16 12.72 12.29 24.35
C TYR A 16 14.17 12.56 23.88
N ALA A 17 15.18 12.06 24.60
CA ALA A 17 16.57 12.16 24.15
C ALA A 17 16.73 11.36 22.85
N GLY A 18 16.89 12.06 21.72
CA GLY A 18 16.92 11.45 20.39
C GLY A 18 15.56 11.15 19.76
N ALA A 19 14.47 11.78 20.24
CA ALA A 19 13.15 11.57 19.63
C ALA A 19 13.17 11.99 18.15
N THR A 20 12.67 11.09 17.31
CA THR A 20 12.49 11.31 15.89
C THR A 20 11.01 11.55 15.59
N MET A 21 10.74 12.50 14.70
CA MET A 21 9.39 12.76 14.19
C MET A 21 9.29 12.18 12.79
N ILE A 22 8.11 11.66 12.42
CA ILE A 22 7.83 11.32 11.02
C ILE A 22 7.75 12.63 10.24
N SER A 23 8.74 12.86 9.38
CA SER A 23 8.86 14.05 8.52
C SER A 23 8.25 13.81 7.14
N GLY A 24 8.07 12.54 6.76
CA GLY A 24 7.43 12.20 5.50
C GLY A 24 7.18 10.72 5.34
N PHE A 25 6.67 10.34 4.18
CA PHE A 25 6.55 8.95 3.78
C PHE A 25 6.62 8.79 2.27
N VAL A 26 6.95 7.57 1.84
CA VAL A 26 6.76 7.11 0.46
C VAL A 26 5.92 5.84 0.49
N LEU A 27 4.80 5.87 -0.20
CA LEU A 27 3.90 4.75 -0.38
C LEU A 27 4.04 4.24 -1.81
N ASN A 28 4.40 2.99 -1.97
CA ASN A 28 4.42 2.27 -3.23
C ASN A 28 3.35 1.17 -3.21
N VAL A 29 2.57 1.10 -4.27
CA VAL A 29 1.59 0.03 -4.48
C VAL A 29 1.80 -0.58 -5.85
N ILE A 30 1.76 -1.91 -5.92
CA ILE A 30 1.94 -2.68 -7.15
C ILE A 30 0.94 -3.83 -7.13
N SER A 31 0.11 -3.93 -8.15
CA SER A 31 -0.68 -5.12 -8.45
C SER A 31 -0.24 -5.66 -9.81
N GLN A 32 0.00 -6.97 -9.87
CA GLN A 32 0.34 -7.67 -11.10
C GLN A 32 -0.48 -8.94 -11.24
N TRP A 33 -0.89 -9.25 -12.46
CA TRP A 33 -1.52 -10.51 -12.83
C TRP A 33 -0.89 -11.02 -14.13
N GLN A 34 -0.45 -12.27 -14.14
CA GLN A 34 0.01 -12.98 -15.33
C GLN A 34 -0.94 -14.15 -15.61
N LEU A 35 -1.46 -14.18 -16.84
CA LEU A 35 -2.38 -15.21 -17.34
C LEU A 35 -1.58 -16.28 -18.12
N PRO A 36 -2.08 -17.52 -18.22
CA PRO A 36 -1.40 -18.61 -18.92
C PRO A 36 -1.26 -18.39 -20.44
N ASN A 37 -2.08 -17.54 -21.05
CA ASN A 37 -1.94 -17.13 -22.46
C ASN A 37 -0.85 -16.08 -22.71
N GLY A 38 -0.03 -15.75 -21.70
CA GLY A 38 1.00 -14.73 -21.80
C GLY A 38 0.49 -13.29 -21.73
N ALA A 39 -0.82 -13.08 -21.52
CA ALA A 39 -1.34 -11.76 -21.17
C ALA A 39 -0.92 -11.40 -19.75
N SER A 40 -0.61 -10.13 -19.52
CA SER A 40 -0.33 -9.61 -18.20
C SER A 40 -0.98 -8.26 -17.96
N ALA A 41 -1.37 -8.02 -16.72
CA ALA A 41 -1.89 -6.76 -16.25
C ALA A 41 -1.00 -6.25 -15.13
N LEU A 42 -0.63 -4.97 -15.18
CA LEU A 42 0.17 -4.30 -14.18
C LEU A 42 -0.47 -2.95 -13.86
N ALA A 43 -0.67 -2.67 -12.58
CA ALA A 43 -1.03 -1.36 -12.09
C ALA A 43 -0.13 -1.04 -10.91
N GLN A 44 0.54 0.11 -10.95
CA GLN A 44 1.47 0.52 -9.90
C GLN A 44 1.43 2.03 -9.71
N GLY A 45 1.81 2.48 -8.54
CA GLY A 45 2.00 3.90 -8.30
C GLY A 45 2.69 4.21 -7.00
N SER A 46 3.26 5.40 -6.95
CA SER A 46 3.95 5.95 -5.80
C SER A 46 3.30 7.25 -5.37
N LEU A 47 3.16 7.42 -4.05
CA LEU A 47 2.81 8.67 -3.41
C LEU A 47 3.92 9.00 -2.42
N SER A 48 4.55 10.16 -2.59
CA SER A 48 5.47 10.70 -1.58
C SER A 48 4.84 11.93 -0.96
N ALA A 49 5.03 12.09 0.35
CA ALA A 49 4.68 13.30 1.08
C ALA A 49 5.81 13.61 2.05
N VAL A 50 6.44 14.77 1.91
CA VAL A 50 7.59 15.19 2.71
C VAL A 50 7.36 16.59 3.25
N GLN A 51 7.60 16.77 4.55
CA GLN A 51 7.59 18.06 5.19
C GLN A 51 8.96 18.73 4.97
N ASN A 52 8.95 19.92 4.37
CA ASN A 52 10.17 20.70 4.19
C ASN A 52 10.62 21.36 5.51
N GLY A 53 11.84 21.91 5.54
CA GLY A 53 12.38 22.59 6.74
C GLY A 53 11.59 23.82 7.21
N GLY A 54 10.65 24.32 6.39
CA GLY A 54 9.71 25.38 6.74
C GLY A 54 8.35 24.88 7.25
N GLY A 55 8.19 23.57 7.44
CA GLY A 55 6.95 22.95 7.91
C GLY A 55 5.87 22.73 6.83
N GLN A 56 6.14 23.06 5.56
CA GLN A 56 5.19 22.87 4.47
C GLN A 56 5.27 21.44 3.94
N LEU A 57 4.11 20.81 3.73
CA LEU A 57 4.01 19.47 3.16
C LEU A 57 4.04 19.56 1.62
N THR A 58 4.97 18.85 0.99
CA THR A 58 5.01 18.67 -0.46
C THR A 58 4.66 17.22 -0.78
N SER A 59 3.67 17.01 -1.64
CA SER A 59 3.28 15.68 -2.10
C SER A 59 3.48 15.52 -3.59
N SER A 60 3.97 14.36 -4.03
CA SER A 60 4.01 13.99 -5.44
C SER A 60 3.42 12.60 -5.64
N VAL A 61 2.76 12.42 -6.77
CA VAL A 61 2.13 11.17 -7.16
C VAL A 61 2.59 10.75 -8.54
N SER A 62 2.82 9.46 -8.74
CA SER A 62 3.09 8.87 -10.04
C SER A 62 2.32 7.57 -10.17
N THR A 63 1.65 7.37 -11.29
CA THR A 63 0.88 6.15 -11.56
C THR A 63 1.20 5.59 -12.92
N PHE A 64 1.20 4.28 -13.04
CA PHE A 64 1.38 3.56 -14.29
C PHE A 64 0.47 2.34 -14.32
N ALA A 65 -0.17 2.14 -15.47
CA ALA A 65 -0.96 0.95 -15.74
C ALA A 65 -0.59 0.44 -17.13
N SER A 66 -0.42 -0.88 -17.26
CA SER A 66 -0.21 -1.53 -18.54
C SER A 66 -0.94 -2.85 -18.60
N VAL A 67 -1.40 -3.17 -19.81
CA VAL A 67 -1.86 -4.50 -20.16
C VAL A 67 -1.08 -4.90 -21.40
N SER A 68 -0.38 -6.03 -21.33
CA SER A 68 0.46 -6.54 -22.41
C SER A 68 0.10 -7.98 -22.74
N GLY A 69 0.47 -8.44 -23.94
CA GLY A 69 0.12 -9.77 -24.42
C GLY A 69 -1.32 -9.90 -24.91
N GLY A 70 -1.60 -11.00 -25.61
CA GLY A 70 -2.91 -11.29 -26.21
C GLY A 70 -3.04 -11.03 -27.73
N SER A 71 -1.96 -10.63 -28.43
CA SER A 71 -2.05 -10.25 -29.85
C SER A 71 -1.38 -11.20 -30.86
N HIS A 72 -0.60 -12.21 -30.47
CA HIS A 72 0.02 -13.11 -31.46
C HIS A 72 0.19 -14.54 -30.90
N GLY A 73 -0.65 -15.46 -31.34
CA GLY A 73 -0.56 -16.90 -31.03
C GLY A 73 -1.67 -17.42 -30.13
N HIS A 74 -2.82 -17.75 -30.73
CA HIS A 74 -3.98 -18.45 -30.15
C HIS A 74 -4.89 -17.61 -29.22
N PRO A 75 -5.97 -17.00 -29.77
CA PRO A 75 -7.05 -16.48 -28.95
C PRO A 75 -7.79 -17.68 -28.32
N GLY A 76 -7.80 -17.81 -27.00
CA GLY A 76 -8.62 -18.86 -26.39
C GLY A 76 -8.53 -19.00 -24.88
N ASP A 77 -7.34 -19.20 -24.32
CA ASP A 77 -7.27 -19.70 -22.95
C ASP A 77 -6.67 -18.69 -21.96
N SER A 78 -7.53 -17.79 -21.47
CA SER A 78 -7.20 -16.91 -20.34
C SER A 78 -6.91 -17.68 -19.02
N GLY A 79 -7.07 -19.00 -19.03
CA GLY A 79 -7.09 -19.85 -17.85
C GLY A 79 -8.35 -19.66 -17.01
N ALA A 80 -9.31 -18.84 -17.43
CA ALA A 80 -10.58 -18.70 -16.72
C ALA A 80 -11.31 -20.05 -16.69
N ASN A 81 -11.75 -20.46 -15.51
CA ASN A 81 -12.46 -21.72 -15.31
C ASN A 81 -13.89 -21.40 -14.86
N PRO A 82 -14.92 -21.59 -15.71
CA PRO A 82 -16.31 -21.25 -15.35
C PRO A 82 -16.85 -22.10 -14.20
N ASN A 83 -16.23 -23.24 -13.91
CA ASN A 83 -16.59 -24.10 -12.77
C ASN A 83 -15.86 -23.70 -11.48
N ALA A 84 -14.83 -22.85 -11.57
CA ALA A 84 -14.15 -22.29 -10.41
C ALA A 84 -14.90 -21.04 -9.92
N GLN A 85 -15.15 -20.96 -8.61
CA GLN A 85 -15.79 -19.78 -8.01
C GLN A 85 -15.02 -19.34 -6.77
N ALA A 86 -14.49 -18.13 -6.82
CA ALA A 86 -13.94 -17.41 -5.68
C ALA A 86 -14.82 -16.17 -5.44
N ARG A 87 -15.57 -16.16 -4.33
CA ARG A 87 -16.51 -15.08 -3.98
C ARG A 87 -16.40 -14.76 -2.49
N GLY A 88 -16.60 -13.49 -2.14
CA GLY A 88 -16.53 -13.01 -0.76
C GLY A 88 -15.24 -12.24 -0.46
N GLY A 89 -15.13 -11.74 0.77
CA GLY A 89 -13.95 -10.98 1.20
C GLY A 89 -13.92 -9.52 0.74
N GLN A 90 -14.82 -9.08 -0.13
CA GLN A 90 -14.87 -7.67 -0.60
C GLN A 90 -15.29 -6.68 0.50
N SER A 91 -15.95 -7.15 1.56
CA SER A 91 -16.53 -6.31 2.62
C SER A 91 -15.81 -6.44 3.97
N VAL A 92 -14.59 -6.99 3.99
CA VAL A 92 -13.83 -7.13 5.23
C VAL A 92 -13.17 -5.79 5.59
N GLY A 93 -13.67 -5.19 6.66
CA GLY A 93 -13.13 -3.99 7.27
C GLY A 93 -12.31 -4.33 8.51
N VAL A 94 -11.06 -3.88 8.56
CA VAL A 94 -10.22 -3.93 9.76
C VAL A 94 -9.57 -2.56 9.97
N ASN A 95 -9.32 -2.22 11.24
CA ASN A 95 -8.44 -1.10 11.57
C ASN A 95 -6.99 -1.62 11.47
N GLY A 96 -6.38 -1.48 10.28
CA GLY A 96 -5.08 -2.04 9.95
C GLY A 96 -5.05 -2.70 8.57
N VAL A 97 -4.30 -3.79 8.45
CA VAL A 97 -4.08 -4.50 7.17
C VAL A 97 -4.95 -5.76 7.10
N SER A 98 -5.83 -5.83 6.10
CA SER A 98 -6.58 -7.03 5.72
C SER A 98 -6.01 -7.59 4.42
N GLN A 99 -5.65 -8.86 4.44
CA GLN A 99 -5.15 -9.59 3.27
C GLN A 99 -6.03 -10.81 3.03
N ILE A 100 -6.69 -10.87 1.88
CA ILE A 100 -7.60 -11.93 1.53
C ILE A 100 -7.18 -12.53 0.21
N THR A 101 -6.97 -13.83 0.20
CA THR A 101 -6.70 -14.60 -1.01
C THR A 101 -7.73 -15.71 -1.12
N GLN A 102 -8.54 -15.65 -2.17
CA GLN A 102 -9.49 -16.68 -2.53
C GLN A 102 -9.04 -17.32 -3.83
N VAL A 103 -8.94 -18.65 -3.83
CA VAL A 103 -8.44 -19.41 -4.96
C VAL A 103 -9.38 -20.56 -5.26
N ALA A 104 -9.81 -20.65 -6.50
CA ALA A 104 -10.56 -21.75 -7.06
C ALA A 104 -9.95 -22.13 -8.43
N GLY A 105 -9.90 -23.44 -8.71
CA GLY A 105 -9.19 -24.02 -9.85
C GLY A 105 -7.78 -24.48 -9.51
N ASP A 106 -6.98 -24.79 -10.53
CA ASP A 106 -5.73 -25.54 -10.39
C ASP A 106 -4.47 -24.70 -10.64
N ARG A 107 -3.39 -24.98 -9.90
CA ARG A 107 -2.04 -24.40 -10.13
C ARG A 107 -1.99 -22.87 -10.10
N ASN A 108 -2.83 -22.24 -9.28
CA ASN A 108 -2.79 -20.80 -9.07
C ASN A 108 -1.75 -20.42 -8.01
N SER A 109 -1.17 -19.23 -8.15
CA SER A 109 -0.30 -18.59 -7.17
C SER A 109 -0.81 -17.18 -6.89
N GLY A 110 -0.96 -16.84 -5.62
CA GLY A 110 -1.52 -15.56 -5.18
C GLY A 110 -0.78 -15.04 -3.95
N THR A 111 -0.20 -13.84 -4.03
CA THR A 111 0.55 -13.23 -2.92
C THR A 111 0.02 -11.84 -2.60
N ASN A 112 -0.38 -11.61 -1.35
CA ASN A 112 -0.57 -10.28 -0.79
C ASN A 112 0.62 -9.98 0.13
N SER A 113 1.30 -8.85 -0.06
CA SER A 113 2.38 -8.39 0.81
C SER A 113 2.17 -6.93 1.21
N ALA A 114 2.45 -6.64 2.47
CA ALA A 114 2.47 -5.30 3.03
C ALA A 114 3.72 -5.15 3.88
N LEU A 115 4.55 -4.18 3.54
CA LEU A 115 5.78 -3.86 4.25
C LEU A 115 5.68 -2.42 4.74
N ILE A 116 5.90 -2.21 6.03
CA ILE A 116 5.98 -0.89 6.65
C ILE A 116 7.32 -0.81 7.35
N ASP A 117 8.16 0.14 6.95
CA ASP A 117 9.47 0.34 7.56
C ASP A 117 9.79 1.82 7.77
N PHE A 118 10.91 2.08 8.43
CA PHE A 118 11.43 3.44 8.69
C PHE A 118 12.69 3.72 7.86
N ASN A 119 12.95 2.93 6.83
CA ASN A 119 14.15 3.03 6.00
C ASN A 119 13.85 3.92 4.79
N ASN A 120 14.79 4.80 4.45
CA ASN A 120 14.63 5.73 3.33
C ASN A 120 14.98 5.10 1.96
N SER A 121 14.74 3.80 1.80
CA SER A 121 15.08 3.04 0.59
C SER A 121 13.81 2.63 -0.16
N ALA A 122 12.99 3.63 -0.51
CA ALA A 122 11.78 3.38 -1.29
C ALA A 122 12.12 3.01 -2.73
N LEU A 123 11.42 2.00 -3.27
CA LEU A 123 11.51 1.66 -4.69
C LEU A 123 11.02 2.83 -5.55
N THR A 124 11.78 3.17 -6.60
CA THR A 124 11.34 4.13 -7.61
C THR A 124 10.46 3.42 -8.62
N LEU A 125 9.16 3.72 -8.62
CA LEU A 125 8.21 3.18 -9.59
C LEU A 125 8.15 4.04 -10.86
N THR A 126 8.00 3.38 -12.00
CA THR A 126 7.78 4.02 -13.30
C THR A 126 6.40 4.67 -13.37
N GLY A 127 6.32 5.85 -13.98
CA GLY A 127 5.08 6.56 -14.29
C GLY A 127 5.33 8.06 -14.53
N PRO A 128 4.44 8.75 -15.24
CA PRO A 128 4.48 10.20 -15.39
C PRO A 128 4.33 10.90 -14.04
N ALA A 129 5.17 11.91 -13.82
CA ALA A 129 5.11 12.73 -12.60
C ALA A 129 3.78 13.48 -12.52
N ASN A 130 3.23 13.55 -11.31
CA ASN A 130 1.97 14.22 -10.98
C ASN A 130 0.75 13.68 -11.73
N ALA A 131 0.76 12.39 -12.07
CA ALA A 131 -0.40 11.69 -12.60
C ALA A 131 -1.08 10.92 -11.44
N PRO A 132 -2.26 11.34 -10.95
CA PRO A 132 -2.93 10.68 -9.83
C PRO A 132 -3.65 9.40 -10.24
N SER A 133 -3.76 9.09 -11.53
CA SER A 133 -4.46 7.90 -12.01
C SER A 133 -3.93 7.42 -13.34
N ALA A 134 -3.92 6.10 -13.53
CA ALA A 134 -3.62 5.45 -14.80
C ALA A 134 -4.56 4.26 -15.02
N SER A 135 -4.89 3.98 -16.27
CA SER A 135 -5.66 2.79 -16.63
C SER A 135 -5.21 2.23 -17.97
N ALA A 136 -5.32 0.92 -18.12
CA ALA A 136 -5.01 0.20 -19.35
C ALA A 136 -5.97 -0.97 -19.54
N SER A 137 -6.21 -1.35 -20.79
CA SER A 137 -7.05 -2.47 -21.16
C SER A 137 -6.47 -3.15 -22.40
N ASN A 138 -6.66 -4.46 -22.54
CA ASN A 138 -6.44 -5.12 -23.82
C ASN A 138 -7.51 -4.70 -24.85
N SER A 139 -7.28 -5.06 -26.12
CA SER A 139 -8.17 -4.73 -27.26
C SER A 139 -9.59 -5.26 -27.09
N THR A 140 -9.78 -6.36 -26.35
CA THR A 140 -11.08 -6.98 -26.11
C THR A 140 -11.79 -6.46 -24.86
N GLY A 141 -11.15 -5.63 -24.04
CA GLY A 141 -11.73 -5.15 -22.78
C GLY A 141 -11.79 -6.19 -21.66
N SER A 142 -11.28 -7.39 -21.88
CA SER A 142 -11.38 -8.53 -20.95
C SER A 142 -10.34 -8.48 -19.83
N VAL A 143 -9.20 -7.85 -20.08
CA VAL A 143 -8.13 -7.63 -19.09
C VAL A 143 -7.98 -6.13 -18.91
N LYS A 144 -8.14 -5.66 -17.67
CA LYS A 144 -8.06 -4.26 -17.29
C LYS A 144 -7.13 -4.08 -16.10
N ALA A 145 -6.37 -3.00 -16.11
CA ALA A 145 -5.54 -2.55 -15.02
C ALA A 145 -5.87 -1.08 -14.71
N GLY A 146 -5.98 -0.73 -13.44
CA GLY A 146 -6.29 0.63 -13.02
C GLY A 146 -5.68 0.95 -11.68
N ILE A 147 -5.27 2.19 -11.52
CA ILE A 147 -4.83 2.76 -10.26
C ILE A 147 -5.31 4.22 -10.15
N SER A 148 -5.70 4.62 -8.95
CA SER A 148 -5.99 6.01 -8.61
C SER A 148 -5.58 6.37 -7.19
N PHE A 149 -5.09 7.58 -7.03
CA PHE A 149 -4.89 8.29 -5.78
C PHE A 149 -5.87 9.47 -5.76
N GLY A 150 -6.73 9.52 -4.75
CA GLY A 150 -7.72 10.58 -4.61
C GLY A 150 -8.00 10.92 -3.15
N SER A 151 -9.01 11.77 -2.93
CA SER A 151 -9.44 12.19 -1.59
C SER A 151 -9.91 11.03 -0.72
N ASN A 152 -10.47 9.98 -1.33
CA ASN A 152 -10.96 8.79 -0.64
C ASN A 152 -9.86 7.75 -0.40
N GLY A 153 -8.61 8.05 -0.76
CA GLY A 153 -7.46 7.18 -0.59
C GLY A 153 -6.92 6.61 -1.91
N VAL A 154 -6.36 5.41 -1.84
CA VAL A 154 -5.72 4.74 -2.98
C VAL A 154 -6.55 3.54 -3.40
N ASN A 155 -6.78 3.38 -4.70
CA ASN A 155 -7.42 2.21 -5.26
C ASN A 155 -6.54 1.65 -6.39
N VAL A 156 -6.23 0.36 -6.33
CA VAL A 156 -5.61 -0.41 -7.40
C VAL A 156 -6.55 -1.55 -7.73
N ALA A 157 -6.82 -1.78 -9.01
CA ALA A 157 -7.67 -2.86 -9.46
C ALA A 157 -7.15 -3.48 -10.75
N LEU A 158 -6.99 -4.80 -10.73
CA LEU A 158 -6.82 -5.63 -11.91
C LEU A 158 -8.07 -6.49 -12.08
N GLN A 159 -8.60 -6.52 -13.30
CA GLN A 159 -9.73 -7.34 -13.67
C GLN A 159 -9.36 -8.21 -14.86
N THR A 160 -9.59 -9.51 -14.74
CA THR A 160 -9.33 -10.49 -15.80
C THR A 160 -10.53 -11.44 -15.91
N PRO A 161 -10.63 -12.26 -16.96
CA PRO A 161 -11.64 -13.32 -17.01
C PRO A 161 -11.48 -14.36 -15.89
N ALA A 162 -10.27 -14.50 -15.34
CA ALA A 162 -9.95 -15.43 -14.26
C ALA A 162 -10.10 -14.80 -12.85
N GLY A 163 -10.56 -13.54 -12.74
CA GLY A 163 -10.95 -12.93 -11.47
C GLY A 163 -10.47 -11.50 -11.24
N LEU A 164 -10.27 -11.12 -9.97
CA LEU A 164 -10.04 -9.74 -9.51
C LEU A 164 -8.88 -9.65 -8.52
N ALA A 165 -8.03 -8.64 -8.67
CA ALA A 165 -7.00 -8.30 -7.68
C ALA A 165 -7.15 -6.83 -7.33
N THR A 166 -7.38 -6.52 -6.06
CA THR A 166 -7.60 -5.13 -5.63
C THR A 166 -6.75 -4.77 -4.43
N GLN A 167 -6.29 -3.53 -4.39
CA GLN A 167 -5.74 -2.90 -3.20
C GLN A 167 -6.49 -1.62 -2.92
N THR A 168 -6.92 -1.42 -1.70
CA THR A 168 -7.57 -0.18 -1.26
C THR A 168 -6.92 0.30 0.02
N ILE A 169 -6.54 1.57 0.05
CA ILE A 169 -6.02 2.23 1.24
C ILE A 169 -6.99 3.35 1.56
N ALA A 170 -7.66 3.26 2.70
CA ALA A 170 -8.60 4.26 3.20
C ALA A 170 -7.98 4.98 4.40
N PRO A 171 -7.37 6.18 4.21
CA PRO A 171 -6.61 6.87 5.25
C PRO A 171 -7.44 7.24 6.47
N SER A 172 -8.71 7.61 6.27
CA SER A 172 -9.62 8.02 7.34
C SER A 172 -9.80 6.96 8.43
N ASN A 173 -9.67 5.68 8.08
CA ASN A 173 -9.85 4.55 8.98
C ASN A 173 -8.55 3.76 9.22
N GLY A 174 -7.40 4.25 8.69
CA GLY A 174 -6.13 3.52 8.76
C GLY A 174 -6.18 2.13 8.11
N GLN A 175 -7.08 1.93 7.14
CA GLN A 175 -7.36 0.61 6.58
C GLN A 175 -6.56 0.39 5.29
N ILE A 176 -5.89 -0.76 5.21
CA ILE A 176 -5.29 -1.31 3.99
C ILE A 176 -6.00 -2.64 3.71
N ALA A 177 -6.72 -2.73 2.59
CA ALA A 177 -7.40 -3.93 2.14
C ALA A 177 -6.75 -4.44 0.86
N GLN A 178 -6.24 -5.66 0.89
CA GLN A 178 -5.71 -6.37 -0.28
C GLN A 178 -6.56 -7.62 -0.51
N LEU A 179 -7.05 -7.78 -1.73
CA LEU A 179 -7.92 -8.88 -2.13
C LEU A 179 -7.39 -9.49 -3.42
N LEU A 180 -7.29 -10.82 -3.43
CA LEU A 180 -7.09 -11.64 -4.60
C LEU A 180 -8.26 -12.60 -4.70
N GLN A 181 -8.97 -12.57 -5.82
CA GLN A 181 -10.01 -13.53 -6.18
C GLN A 181 -9.59 -14.20 -7.47
N ILE A 182 -9.13 -15.44 -7.36
CA ILE A 182 -8.60 -16.22 -8.46
C ILE A 182 -9.59 -17.37 -8.73
N ALA A 183 -10.22 -17.35 -9.89
CA ALA A 183 -11.21 -18.32 -10.36
C ALA A 183 -10.80 -18.84 -11.75
N GLY A 184 -9.65 -19.50 -11.80
CA GLY A 184 -9.03 -19.97 -13.03
C GLY A 184 -7.97 -21.02 -12.77
N ASN A 185 -7.22 -21.38 -13.80
CA ASN A 185 -6.10 -22.30 -13.72
C ASN A 185 -4.82 -21.56 -14.13
N ASN A 186 -3.69 -21.93 -13.54
CA ASN A 186 -2.36 -21.40 -13.89
C ASN A 186 -2.24 -19.87 -13.80
N GLN A 187 -2.96 -19.26 -12.85
CA GLN A 187 -2.92 -17.82 -12.62
C GLN A 187 -1.76 -17.45 -11.69
N GLN A 188 -1.07 -16.35 -11.96
CA GLN A 188 -0.09 -15.78 -11.02
C GLN A 188 -0.46 -14.34 -10.70
N VAL A 189 -0.75 -14.06 -9.44
CA VAL A 189 -1.28 -12.77 -9.01
C VAL A 189 -0.54 -12.27 -7.78
N ALA A 190 -0.19 -10.99 -7.79
CA ALA A 190 0.49 -10.37 -6.67
C ALA A 190 -0.06 -8.98 -6.39
N ASN A 191 -0.29 -8.69 -5.12
CA ASN A 191 -0.46 -7.35 -4.58
C ASN A 191 0.68 -7.08 -3.61
N ALA A 192 1.40 -5.99 -3.82
CA ALA A 192 2.47 -5.53 -2.94
C ALA A 192 2.22 -4.07 -2.54
N LEU A 193 2.34 -3.83 -1.24
CA LEU A 193 2.24 -2.53 -0.57
C LEU A 193 3.58 -2.32 0.14
N GLN A 194 4.23 -1.18 -0.07
CA GLN A 194 5.39 -0.75 0.69
C GLN A 194 5.16 0.67 1.20
N LEU A 195 5.29 0.87 2.50
CA LEU A 195 5.20 2.17 3.15
C LEU A 195 6.51 2.43 3.88
N HIS A 196 7.27 3.38 3.36
CA HIS A 196 8.53 3.83 3.94
C HIS A 196 8.27 5.12 4.72
N LEU A 197 8.50 5.10 6.03
CA LEU A 197 8.33 6.24 6.91
C LEU A 197 9.66 6.97 7.06
N GLN A 198 9.69 8.23 6.65
CA GLN A 198 10.86 9.08 6.81
C GLN A 198 10.82 9.72 8.18
N THR A 199 11.88 9.52 8.95
CA THR A 199 12.01 10.14 10.26
C THR A 199 13.10 11.21 10.26
N GLN A 200 12.87 12.28 11.02
CA GLN A 200 13.82 13.37 11.22
C GLN A 200 14.01 13.60 12.70
N GLN A 201 15.24 13.87 13.12
CA GLN A 201 15.50 14.21 14.52
C GLN A 201 14.77 15.49 14.91
N MET A 202 14.09 15.47 16.05
CA MET A 202 13.43 16.64 16.59
C MET A 202 14.48 17.67 17.03
N SER A 203 14.20 18.96 16.76
CA SER A 203 15.10 20.03 17.20
C SER A 203 15.08 20.18 18.72
N ALA A 204 16.19 20.64 19.30
CA ALA A 204 16.33 20.85 20.74
C ALA A 204 15.33 21.87 21.31
N SER A 205 14.82 22.81 20.50
CA SER A 205 13.75 23.73 20.89
C SER A 205 12.41 23.01 21.02
N MET A 206 12.07 22.12 20.06
CA MET A 206 10.82 21.36 20.07
C MET A 206 10.78 20.32 21.19
N LEU A 207 11.91 19.67 21.46
CA LEU A 207 12.08 18.76 22.60
C LEU A 207 11.84 19.46 23.94
N ARG A 208 12.36 20.69 24.10
CA ARG A 208 12.13 21.51 25.29
C ARG A 208 10.67 21.91 25.45
N GLN A 209 9.99 22.26 24.34
CA GLN A 209 8.59 22.67 24.38
C GLN A 209 7.66 21.51 24.76
N LEU A 210 7.90 20.30 24.23
CA LEU A 210 7.23 19.08 24.67
C LEU A 210 7.53 18.73 26.13
N GLY A 211 8.78 18.88 26.56
CA GLY A 211 9.16 18.70 27.97
C GLY A 211 8.40 19.64 28.90
N VAL A 212 8.23 20.91 28.51
CA VAL A 212 7.45 21.89 29.29
C VAL A 212 5.96 21.52 29.31
N LEU A 213 5.36 21.14 28.19
CA LEU A 213 3.95 20.71 28.14
C LEU A 213 3.70 19.46 29.00
N GLN A 214 4.59 18.48 28.95
CA GLN A 214 4.54 17.28 29.80
C GLN A 214 4.67 17.65 31.29
N ALA A 215 5.59 18.56 31.64
CA ALA A 215 5.76 19.04 33.01
C ALA A 215 4.54 19.81 33.54
N LEU A 216 3.77 20.46 32.66
CA LEU A 216 2.53 21.14 33.02
C LEU A 216 1.35 20.16 33.16
N GLN A 217 1.34 19.06 32.40
CA GLN A 217 0.30 18.02 32.49
C GLN A 217 0.48 17.10 33.71
N ASN A 218 1.71 16.85 34.15
CA ASN A 218 2.02 16.05 35.36
C ASN A 218 1.83 16.82 36.68
N ARG A 219 1.29 18.05 36.67
CA ARG A 219 1.03 18.87 37.87
C ARG A 219 -0.41 18.80 38.39
N ARG A 220 -1.23 17.87 37.90
CA ARG A 220 -2.54 17.51 38.46
C ARG A 220 -2.50 16.08 38.98
#